data_AF-A0A067TQS9-F1
#
_entry.id   AF-A0A067TQS9-F1
#
_cell.length_a   1.000
_cell.length_b   1.000
_cell.length_c   1.000
_cell.angle_alpha   90.00
_cell.angle_beta   90.00
_cell.angle_gamma   90.00
#
_symmetry.space_group_name_H-M   'P 1'
#
loop_
_entity.id
_entity.type
_entity.pdbx_description
1 polymer ?
#
loop_
_entity_poly.entity_id
_entity_poly.type
_entity_poly.pdbx_seq_one_letter_code
_entity_poly.pdbx_strand_id
1 'polypeptide(L)'
;MCALPPHDALNMGVRDSTIIGGSLTLFVLLVISQTVEATDNREVDPISSLDGIFRLLGVHKDASPTDIKAAYHRVLLQAHPDKRAANNLAIRVDLDIALIKEAYTVLSDTERRAAHDVELRRRSHAAGPRPAQVVSLEEFEDESTSDAVEEGPWRYGCRCGGWYRISTASMELGEHLIACSSCSEAVWVGYELVES
;
A
#
# COMPACT_ATOMS: atom_id res chain seq x y z
N MET A 1 -32.76 -50.82 22.06
CA MET A 1 -32.83 -49.47 22.66
C MET A 1 -31.81 -49.45 23.77
N CYS A 2 -30.61 -48.95 23.49
CA CYS A 2 -29.42 -49.10 24.33
C CYS A 2 -29.50 -48.13 25.52
N ALA A 3 -29.39 -48.70 26.73
CA ALA A 3 -29.36 -47.99 27.99
C ALA A 3 -27.92 -47.88 28.51
N LEU A 4 -27.58 -46.66 28.95
CA LEU A 4 -26.67 -46.27 30.03
C LEU A 4 -25.18 -46.68 30.01
N PRO A 5 -24.27 -45.71 30.23
CA PRO A 5 -22.90 -45.92 30.73
C PRO A 5 -22.82 -45.63 32.25
N PRO A 6 -21.63 -45.61 32.90
CA PRO A 6 -20.35 -46.28 32.62
C PRO A 6 -19.87 -47.18 33.79
N HIS A 7 -18.88 -48.02 33.51
CA HIS A 7 -18.20 -48.91 34.47
C HIS A 7 -17.06 -48.24 35.25
N ASP A 8 -16.98 -48.70 36.49
CA ASP A 8 -15.92 -48.69 37.50
C ASP A 8 -14.44 -48.42 37.10
N ALA A 9 -13.88 -47.45 37.84
CA ALA A 9 -12.86 -47.60 38.89
C ALA A 9 -11.53 -48.35 38.67
N LEU A 10 -10.50 -47.72 39.26
CA LEU A 10 -9.21 -48.22 39.77
C LEU A 10 -8.07 -48.44 38.76
N ASN A 11 -6.94 -47.74 38.93
CA ASN A 11 -5.90 -48.22 39.86
C ASN A 11 -4.73 -47.22 40.04
N MET A 12 -4.09 -47.38 41.19
CA MET A 12 -2.95 -46.73 41.81
C MET A 12 -1.70 -46.53 40.94
N GLY A 13 -0.96 -45.46 41.25
CA GLY A 13 0.40 -45.24 40.80
C GLY A 13 1.10 -44.11 41.53
N VAL A 14 1.36 -44.29 42.83
CA VAL A 14 2.33 -43.48 43.57
C VAL A 14 3.71 -43.71 42.97
N ARG A 15 4.44 -42.64 42.66
CA ARG A 15 5.88 -42.47 42.98
C ARG A 15 6.39 -41.08 42.57
N ASP A 16 7.08 -40.50 43.54
CA ASP A 16 7.99 -39.35 43.54
C ASP A 16 8.62 -38.96 42.21
N SER A 17 8.79 -37.63 42.00
CA SER A 17 10.12 -37.00 42.04
C SER A 17 10.06 -35.51 41.67
N THR A 18 10.47 -34.68 42.63
CA THR A 18 11.53 -33.66 42.47
C THR A 18 11.43 -32.64 41.32
N ILE A 19 11.09 -31.42 41.74
CA ILE A 19 11.48 -30.10 41.21
C ILE A 19 12.77 -30.11 40.40
N ILE A 20 12.74 -29.70 39.10
CA ILE A 20 13.82 -28.91 38.47
C ILE A 20 13.24 -28.02 37.34
N GLY A 21 13.35 -26.70 37.48
CA GLY A 21 13.72 -25.77 36.42
C GLY A 21 12.74 -25.52 35.27
N GLY A 22 11.91 -24.48 35.41
CA GLY A 22 11.27 -23.83 34.28
C GLY A 22 12.31 -23.34 33.27
N SER A 23 12.44 -24.06 32.17
CA SER A 23 13.32 -23.71 31.05
C SER A 23 12.70 -22.55 30.27
N LEU A 24 13.17 -21.33 30.56
CA LEU A 24 12.87 -20.11 29.81
C LEU A 24 13.09 -20.27 28.29
N THR A 25 13.89 -21.27 27.88
CA THR A 25 14.23 -21.57 26.49
C THR A 25 13.03 -22.07 25.67
N LEU A 26 12.03 -22.70 26.30
CA LEU A 26 10.84 -23.20 25.59
C LEU A 26 9.79 -22.10 25.33
N PHE A 27 9.78 -21.05 26.15
CA PHE A 27 8.90 -19.89 25.93
C PHE A 27 9.44 -18.96 24.82
N VAL A 28 10.76 -18.89 24.65
CA VAL A 28 11.39 -18.06 23.60
C VAL A 28 11.09 -18.59 22.19
N LEU A 29 10.95 -19.91 22.00
CA LEU A 29 10.57 -20.48 20.70
C LEU A 29 9.13 -20.19 20.28
N LEU A 30 8.22 -19.91 21.23
CA LEU A 30 6.83 -19.57 20.90
C LEU A 30 6.69 -18.11 20.43
N VAL A 31 7.58 -17.21 20.87
CA VAL A 31 7.51 -15.78 20.51
C VAL A 31 8.15 -15.48 19.16
N ILE A 32 9.15 -16.26 18.72
CA ILE A 32 9.85 -16.02 17.44
C ILE A 32 8.96 -16.29 16.21
N SER A 33 7.84 -17.01 16.35
CA SER A 33 6.92 -17.27 15.23
C SER A 33 6.02 -16.07 14.87
N GLN A 34 6.00 -14.99 15.66
CA GLN A 34 5.13 -13.83 15.41
C GLN A 34 5.81 -12.65 14.69
N THR A 35 7.08 -12.75 14.29
CA THR A 35 7.72 -11.71 13.47
C THR A 35 7.69 -12.03 11.98
N VAL A 36 6.57 -12.59 11.49
CA VAL A 36 6.20 -12.39 10.09
C VAL A 36 5.81 -10.92 9.99
N GLU A 37 6.76 -10.11 9.51
CA GLU A 37 6.53 -8.71 9.20
C GLU A 37 5.23 -8.63 8.39
N ALA A 38 4.29 -7.83 8.90
CA ALA A 38 3.08 -7.47 8.19
C ALA A 38 3.50 -6.72 6.91
N THR A 39 3.75 -7.45 5.84
CA THR A 39 3.66 -6.89 4.51
C THR A 39 2.23 -6.42 4.37
N ASP A 40 2.08 -5.11 4.27
CA ASP A 40 0.88 -4.40 3.88
C ASP A 40 0.16 -5.18 2.76
N ASN A 41 -0.85 -5.98 3.11
CA ASN A 41 -1.65 -6.80 2.19
C ASN A 41 -2.63 -5.93 1.40
N ARG A 42 -2.18 -4.77 0.92
CA ARG A 42 -2.86 -4.09 -0.19
C ARG A 42 -2.49 -4.88 -1.43
N GLU A 43 -3.50 -5.42 -2.09
CA GLU A 43 -3.36 -6.06 -3.39
C GLU A 43 -3.03 -4.96 -4.42
N VAL A 44 -1.76 -4.57 -4.45
CA VAL A 44 -1.25 -3.56 -5.38
C VAL A 44 -1.04 -4.24 -6.72
N ASP A 45 -1.75 -3.77 -7.75
CA ASP A 45 -1.58 -4.25 -9.11
C ASP A 45 -0.09 -4.24 -9.49
N PRO A 46 0.53 -5.39 -9.82
CA PRO A 46 1.97 -5.49 -10.05
C PRO A 46 2.49 -4.56 -11.16
N ILE A 47 1.60 -4.10 -12.05
CA ILE A 47 1.96 -3.30 -13.23
C ILE A 47 1.92 -1.78 -12.96
N SER A 48 1.42 -1.37 -11.79
CA SER A 48 1.40 0.02 -11.33
C SER A 48 2.78 0.61 -11.01
N SER A 49 3.82 -0.24 -10.94
CA SER A 49 5.20 0.19 -10.68
C SER A 49 6.19 -0.68 -11.45
N LEU A 50 7.31 -0.10 -11.90
CA LEU A 50 8.35 -0.84 -12.62
C LEU A 50 8.91 -2.00 -11.77
N ASP A 51 9.11 -1.78 -10.48
CA ASP A 51 9.57 -2.79 -9.53
C ASP A 51 8.56 -3.94 -9.35
N GLY A 52 7.26 -3.64 -9.39
CA GLY A 52 6.22 -4.67 -9.40
C GLY A 52 6.30 -5.57 -10.63
N ILE A 53 6.59 -5.00 -11.81
CA ILE A 53 6.70 -5.73 -13.08
C ILE A 53 7.91 -6.68 -13.07
N PHE A 54 9.07 -6.23 -12.59
CA PHE A 54 10.25 -7.09 -12.43
C PHE A 54 10.01 -8.21 -11.42
N ARG A 55 9.38 -7.89 -10.28
CA ARG A 55 8.99 -8.88 -9.26
C ARG A 55 7.99 -9.91 -9.80
N LEU A 56 7.05 -9.49 -10.64
CA LEU A 56 6.05 -10.38 -11.26
C LEU A 56 6.71 -11.47 -12.12
N LEU A 57 7.77 -11.13 -12.87
CA LEU A 57 8.56 -12.10 -13.63
C LEU A 57 9.65 -12.80 -12.78
N GLY A 58 9.89 -12.33 -11.56
CA GLY A 58 10.92 -12.86 -10.67
C GLY A 58 12.35 -12.63 -11.20
N VAL A 59 12.61 -11.43 -11.73
CA VAL A 59 13.91 -11.02 -12.27
C VAL A 59 14.42 -9.74 -11.60
N HIS A 60 15.73 -9.50 -11.65
CA HIS A 60 16.33 -8.26 -11.17
C HIS A 60 16.08 -7.10 -12.15
N LYS A 61 16.12 -5.86 -11.66
CA LYS A 61 15.98 -4.63 -12.48
C LYS A 61 17.02 -4.52 -13.60
N ASP A 62 18.20 -5.10 -13.39
CA ASP A 62 19.31 -5.11 -14.35
C ASP A 62 19.27 -6.31 -15.32
N ALA A 63 18.17 -7.07 -15.33
CA ALA A 63 18.04 -8.25 -16.18
C ALA A 63 18.12 -7.90 -17.67
N SER A 64 18.87 -8.73 -18.39
CA SER A 64 18.99 -8.62 -19.85
C SER A 64 17.67 -9.02 -20.54
N PRO A 65 17.43 -8.60 -21.79
CA PRO A 65 16.25 -9.04 -22.56
C PRO A 65 16.15 -10.57 -22.66
N THR A 66 17.29 -11.27 -22.71
CA THR A 66 17.34 -12.73 -22.73
C THR A 66 16.87 -13.35 -21.41
N ASP A 67 17.26 -12.77 -20.27
CA ASP A 67 16.83 -13.25 -18.94
C ASP A 67 15.33 -13.01 -18.74
N ILE A 68 14.83 -11.86 -19.17
CA ILE A 68 13.41 -11.50 -19.10
C ILE A 68 12.57 -12.46 -19.95
N LYS A 69 13.04 -12.80 -21.15
CA LYS A 69 12.37 -13.79 -22.01
C LYS A 69 12.36 -15.18 -21.36
N ALA A 70 13.47 -15.63 -20.81
CA ALA A 70 13.55 -16.92 -20.12
C ALA A 70 12.60 -16.97 -18.90
N ALA A 71 12.58 -15.90 -18.11
CA ALA A 71 11.70 -15.76 -16.95
C ALA A 71 10.21 -15.76 -17.35
N TYR A 72 9.84 -15.01 -18.39
CA TYR A 72 8.49 -15.01 -18.95
C TYR A 72 8.02 -16.41 -19.32
N HIS A 73 8.84 -17.19 -20.04
CA HIS A 73 8.49 -18.56 -20.40
C HIS A 73 8.33 -19.47 -19.17
N ARG A 74 9.21 -19.35 -18.17
CA ARG A 74 9.13 -20.10 -16.92
C ARG A 74 7.83 -19.81 -16.16
N VAL A 75 7.51 -18.54 -15.97
CA VAL A 75 6.34 -18.09 -15.21
C VAL A 75 5.05 -18.43 -15.96
N LEU A 76 5.01 -18.26 -17.28
CA LEU A 76 3.86 -18.63 -18.11
C LEU A 76 3.55 -20.13 -18.05
N LEU A 77 4.57 -20.99 -18.05
CA LEU A 77 4.40 -22.44 -17.90
C LEU A 77 3.86 -22.82 -16.53
N GLN A 78 4.29 -22.13 -15.46
CA GLN A 78 3.77 -22.35 -14.11
C GLN A 78 2.32 -21.89 -13.98
N ALA A 79 1.96 -20.79 -14.65
CA ALA A 79 0.61 -20.25 -14.65
C ALA A 79 -0.37 -21.00 -15.57
N HIS A 80 0.09 -21.92 -16.44
CA HIS A 80 -0.77 -22.61 -17.39
C HIS A 80 -1.81 -23.53 -16.70
N PRO A 81 -3.11 -23.46 -17.04
CA PRO A 81 -4.17 -24.21 -16.36
C PRO A 81 -3.99 -25.73 -16.37
N ASP A 82 -3.39 -26.26 -17.44
CA ASP A 82 -3.06 -27.71 -17.55
C ASP A 82 -2.08 -28.18 -16.46
N LYS A 83 -1.08 -27.35 -16.12
CA LYS A 83 -0.13 -27.66 -15.04
C LYS A 83 -0.68 -27.33 -13.65
N ARG A 84 -1.62 -26.38 -13.56
CA ARG A 84 -2.37 -26.09 -12.32
C ARG A 84 -3.23 -27.28 -11.88
N ALA A 85 -3.75 -28.07 -12.83
CA ALA A 85 -4.52 -29.27 -12.55
C ALA A 85 -3.67 -30.45 -12.05
N ALA A 86 -2.39 -30.51 -12.42
CA ALA A 86 -1.51 -31.65 -12.12
C ALA A 86 -0.72 -31.52 -10.79
N ASN A 87 -0.51 -30.32 -10.26
CA ASN A 87 0.31 -30.10 -9.05
C ASN A 87 -0.51 -29.53 -7.88
N ASN A 88 -0.86 -30.39 -6.92
CA ASN A 88 -1.42 -30.05 -5.61
C ASN A 88 -0.36 -29.43 -4.66
N LEU A 89 0.41 -28.44 -5.11
CA LEU A 89 1.31 -27.68 -4.22
C LEU A 89 0.60 -26.44 -3.67
N ALA A 90 0.60 -26.30 -2.35
CA ALA A 90 -0.08 -25.29 -1.55
C ALA A 90 0.38 -23.83 -1.76
N ILE A 91 1.33 -23.56 -2.66
CA ILE A 91 1.75 -22.20 -3.02
C ILE A 91 1.22 -21.91 -4.42
N ARG A 92 -0.09 -21.66 -4.48
CA ARG A 92 -0.74 -21.09 -5.67
C ARG A 92 -0.51 -19.59 -5.64
N VAL A 93 0.52 -19.10 -6.33
CA VAL A 93 0.47 -17.70 -6.75
C VAL A 93 -0.50 -17.69 -7.92
N ASP A 94 -1.71 -17.17 -7.70
CA ASP A 94 -2.70 -16.99 -8.76
C ASP A 94 -2.23 -15.86 -9.67
N LEU A 95 -1.20 -16.15 -10.46
CA LEU A 95 -0.64 -15.20 -11.39
C LEU A 95 -1.56 -15.13 -12.60
N ASP A 96 -2.17 -13.96 -12.79
CA ASP A 96 -2.93 -13.68 -13.99
C ASP A 96 -2.00 -13.72 -15.21
N ILE A 97 -2.35 -14.59 -16.17
CA ILE A 97 -1.64 -14.75 -17.44
C ILE A 97 -1.65 -13.43 -18.22
N ALA A 98 -2.70 -12.62 -18.09
CA ALA A 98 -2.76 -11.29 -18.71
C ALA A 98 -1.65 -10.38 -18.15
N LEU A 99 -1.50 -10.33 -16.82
CA LEU A 99 -0.45 -9.53 -16.18
C LEU A 99 0.96 -10.01 -16.56
N ILE A 100 1.18 -11.33 -16.65
CA ILE A 100 2.48 -11.88 -17.09
C ILE A 100 2.83 -11.44 -18.52
N LYS A 101 1.86 -11.47 -19.43
CA LYS A 101 2.04 -11.02 -20.82
C LYS A 101 2.30 -9.53 -20.91
N GLU A 102 1.56 -8.74 -20.15
CA GLU A 102 1.75 -7.29 -20.10
C GLU A 102 3.12 -6.93 -19.53
N ALA A 103 3.55 -7.59 -18.46
CA ALA A 103 4.87 -7.41 -17.89
C ALA A 103 6.01 -7.70 -18.89
N TYR A 104 5.92 -8.81 -19.62
CA TYR A 104 6.88 -9.11 -20.68
C TYR A 104 6.83 -8.06 -21.80
N THR A 105 5.64 -7.58 -22.14
CA THR A 105 5.46 -6.53 -23.17
C THR A 105 6.14 -5.23 -22.75
N VAL A 106 6.11 -4.87 -21.46
CA VAL A 106 6.81 -3.68 -20.94
C VAL A 106 8.32 -3.92 -20.85
N LEU A 107 8.77 -5.07 -20.32
CA LEU A 107 10.18 -5.32 -20.01
C LEU A 107 11.01 -5.82 -21.19
N SER A 108 10.41 -6.38 -22.24
CA SER A 108 11.13 -6.99 -23.37
C SER A 108 12.06 -6.02 -24.11
N ASP A 109 11.74 -4.73 -24.10
CA ASP A 109 12.48 -3.70 -24.83
C ASP A 109 12.77 -2.48 -23.94
N THR A 110 13.95 -1.90 -24.07
CA THR A 110 14.41 -0.78 -23.23
C THR A 110 13.62 0.51 -23.46
N GLU A 111 13.21 0.78 -24.70
CA GLU A 111 12.39 1.94 -25.04
C GLU A 111 10.98 1.79 -24.44
N ARG A 112 10.42 0.58 -24.49
CA ARG A 112 9.11 0.28 -23.87
C ARG A 112 9.14 0.45 -22.34
N ARG A 113 10.24 0.05 -21.68
CA ARG A 113 10.43 0.29 -20.24
C ARG A 113 10.43 1.79 -19.92
N ALA A 114 11.19 2.56 -20.68
CA ALA A 114 11.27 4.01 -20.49
C ALA A 114 9.93 4.69 -20.74
N ALA A 115 9.22 4.31 -21.81
CA ALA A 115 7.90 4.83 -22.12
C ALA A 115 6.88 4.50 -21.01
N HIS A 116 6.91 3.28 -20.46
CA HIS A 116 6.04 2.89 -19.35
C HIS A 116 6.33 3.69 -18.08
N ASP A 117 7.60 3.89 -17.73
CA ASP A 117 7.99 4.71 -16.57
C ASP A 117 7.54 6.17 -16.74
N VAL A 118 7.70 6.75 -17.94
CA VAL A 118 7.19 8.09 -18.26
C VAL A 118 5.68 8.15 -18.10
N GLU A 119 4.94 7.15 -18.57
CA GLU A 119 3.48 7.08 -18.43
C GLU A 119 3.04 6.93 -16.96
N LEU A 120 3.73 6.09 -16.16
CA LEU A 120 3.46 5.98 -14.73
C LEU A 120 3.69 7.30 -13.99
N ARG A 121 4.77 8.01 -14.34
CA ARG A 121 5.02 9.36 -13.81
C ARG A 121 3.96 10.35 -14.26
N ARG A 122 3.53 10.32 -15.53
CA ARG A 122 2.45 11.17 -16.02
C ARG A 122 1.14 10.90 -15.30
N ARG A 123 0.73 9.63 -15.15
CA ARG A 123 -0.50 9.26 -14.43
C ARG A 123 -0.48 9.69 -12.97
N SER A 124 0.65 9.50 -12.29
CA SER A 124 0.79 9.94 -10.90
C SER A 124 0.71 11.47 -10.75
N HIS A 125 1.19 12.24 -11.73
CA HIS A 125 1.07 13.70 -11.75
C HIS A 125 -0.30 14.20 -12.25
N ALA A 126 -0.96 13.47 -13.16
CA ALA A 126 -2.26 13.80 -13.71
C ALA A 126 -3.38 13.71 -12.66
N ALA A 127 -3.20 12.91 -11.61
CA ALA A 127 -4.10 12.88 -10.46
C ALA A 127 -4.04 14.16 -9.60
N GLY A 128 -3.16 15.12 -9.93
CA GLY A 128 -2.92 16.33 -9.15
C GLY A 128 -2.20 16.04 -7.83
N PRO A 129 -1.75 17.09 -7.11
CA PRO A 129 -1.21 16.90 -5.77
C PRO A 129 -2.32 16.36 -4.85
N ARG A 130 -2.06 15.26 -4.16
CA ARG A 130 -2.97 14.80 -3.11
C ARG A 130 -2.87 15.74 -1.92
N PRO A 131 -4.00 16.25 -1.37
CA PRO A 131 -3.94 17.13 -0.21
C PRO A 131 -3.36 16.36 0.98
N ALA A 132 -2.36 16.94 1.63
CA ALA A 132 -1.75 16.37 2.84
C ALA A 132 -2.71 16.40 4.02
N GLN A 133 -3.59 17.40 4.07
CA GLN A 133 -4.66 17.55 5.04
C GLN A 133 -5.83 18.34 4.43
N VAL A 134 -7.01 18.12 5.01
CA VAL A 134 -8.18 19.00 4.83
C VAL A 134 -8.20 19.95 6.02
N VAL A 135 -8.32 21.25 5.76
CA VAL A 135 -8.23 22.31 6.78
C VAL A 135 -9.46 23.19 6.67
N SER A 136 -10.14 23.43 7.79
CA SER A 136 -11.25 24.39 7.83
C SER A 136 -10.73 25.80 7.58
N LEU A 137 -11.45 26.60 6.80
CA LEU A 137 -11.12 28.02 6.60
C LEU A 137 -11.09 28.80 7.92
N GLU A 138 -11.87 28.37 8.92
CA GLU A 138 -11.86 28.95 10.27
C GLU A 138 -10.51 28.82 10.99
N GLU A 139 -9.69 27.83 10.61
CA GLU A 139 -8.34 27.66 11.15
C GLU A 139 -7.32 28.58 10.47
N PHE A 140 -7.67 29.24 9.38
CA PHE A 140 -6.79 30.18 8.70
C PHE A 140 -6.82 31.53 9.41
N GLU A 141 -5.66 32.19 9.43
CA GLU A 141 -5.54 33.56 9.89
C GLU A 141 -6.00 34.51 8.79
N ASP A 142 -6.96 35.38 9.09
CA ASP A 142 -7.35 36.47 8.21
C ASP A 142 -6.24 37.53 8.13
N GLU A 143 -5.80 37.87 6.91
CA GLU A 143 -4.82 38.92 6.64
C GLU A 143 -5.47 40.28 6.30
N SER A 144 -6.81 40.35 6.28
CA SER A 144 -7.54 41.58 6.07
C SER A 144 -7.27 42.60 7.18
N THR A 145 -7.34 43.89 6.85
CA THR A 145 -7.32 44.94 7.86
C THR A 145 -8.69 45.06 8.51
N SER A 146 -8.78 45.48 9.77
CA SER A 146 -10.06 45.66 10.48
C SER A 146 -11.06 46.58 9.78
N ASP A 147 -10.58 47.45 8.88
CA ASP A 147 -11.38 48.41 8.12
C ASP A 147 -11.71 47.91 6.69
N ALA A 148 -11.30 46.68 6.35
CA ALA A 148 -11.56 46.10 5.04
C ALA A 148 -13.06 45.78 4.89
N VAL A 149 -13.60 46.08 3.72
CA VAL A 149 -15.00 45.76 3.36
C VAL A 149 -15.13 44.30 2.91
N GLU A 150 -14.03 43.69 2.48
CA GLU A 150 -13.96 42.29 2.05
C GLU A 150 -13.12 41.49 3.05
N GLU A 151 -13.63 40.33 3.46
CA GLU A 151 -12.90 39.38 4.30
C GLU A 151 -11.77 38.70 3.50
N GLY A 152 -10.67 38.35 4.18
CA GLY A 152 -9.50 37.74 3.57
C GLY A 152 -8.52 38.72 2.92
N PRO A 153 -7.44 38.23 2.30
CA PRO A 153 -7.11 36.82 2.09
C PRO A 153 -6.71 36.09 3.38
N TRP A 154 -6.88 34.78 3.39
CA TRP A 154 -6.58 33.93 4.54
C TRP A 154 -5.26 33.20 4.35
N ARG A 155 -4.47 33.06 5.42
CA ARG A 155 -3.22 32.29 5.43
C ARG A 155 -3.24 31.15 6.45
N TYR A 156 -2.58 30.03 6.12
CA TYR A 156 -2.35 28.93 7.04
C TYR A 156 -0.89 28.49 7.00
N GLY A 157 -0.32 28.21 8.18
CA GLY A 157 1.08 27.83 8.32
C GLY A 157 1.35 26.43 7.77
N CYS A 158 2.37 26.30 6.92
CA CYS A 158 2.89 25.01 6.49
C CYS A 158 3.95 24.49 7.47
N ARG A 159 4.06 23.16 7.60
CA ARG A 159 5.06 22.50 8.45
C ARG A 159 6.51 22.83 8.08
N CYS A 160 6.76 23.25 6.83
CA CYS A 160 8.08 23.70 6.38
C CYS A 160 8.41 25.17 6.77
N GLY A 161 7.47 25.89 7.39
CA GLY A 161 7.60 27.31 7.71
C GLY A 161 7.12 28.27 6.61
N GLY A 162 6.63 27.75 5.47
CA GLY A 162 5.92 28.54 4.47
C GLY A 162 4.44 28.70 4.76
N TRP A 163 3.69 29.16 3.77
CA TRP A 163 2.28 29.52 3.93
C TRP A 163 1.43 28.98 2.79
N TYR A 164 0.22 28.57 3.12
CA TYR A 164 -0.90 28.41 2.20
C TYR A 164 -1.72 29.69 2.22
N ARG A 165 -2.24 30.11 1.06
CA ARG A 165 -3.03 31.33 0.93
C ARG A 165 -4.23 31.12 0.03
N ILE A 166 -5.40 31.53 0.48
CA ILE A 166 -6.64 31.47 -0.29
C ILE A 166 -7.36 32.81 -0.20
N SER A 167 -8.04 33.21 -1.28
CA SER A 167 -8.85 34.43 -1.36
C SER A 167 -10.28 34.07 -1.73
N THR A 168 -11.19 35.03 -1.55
CA THR A 168 -12.59 34.90 -1.98
C THR A 168 -12.70 34.57 -3.46
N ALA A 169 -11.91 35.23 -4.31
CA ALA A 169 -11.89 34.94 -5.75
C ALA A 169 -11.47 33.50 -6.07
N SER A 170 -10.50 32.92 -5.35
CA SER A 170 -10.13 31.50 -5.52
C SER A 170 -11.26 30.57 -5.11
N MET A 171 -11.97 30.89 -4.03
CA MET A 171 -13.13 30.13 -3.56
C MET A 171 -14.30 30.17 -4.57
N GLU A 172 -14.57 31.33 -5.15
CA GLU A 172 -15.60 31.50 -6.19
C GLU A 172 -15.28 30.71 -7.47
N LEU A 173 -13.99 30.51 -7.78
CA LEU A 173 -13.53 29.67 -8.89
C LEU A 173 -13.51 28.16 -8.56
N GLY A 174 -13.83 27.77 -7.32
CA GLY A 174 -13.75 26.38 -6.86
C GLY A 174 -12.32 25.87 -6.66
N GLU A 175 -11.35 26.77 -6.45
CA GLU A 175 -9.95 26.43 -6.21
C GLU A 175 -9.72 26.14 -4.72
N HIS A 176 -10.09 24.93 -4.29
CA HIS A 176 -9.95 24.50 -2.89
C HIS A 176 -8.58 23.87 -2.58
N LEU A 177 -7.82 23.47 -3.59
CA LEU A 177 -6.53 22.78 -3.44
C LEU A 177 -5.38 23.78 -3.55
N ILE A 178 -4.82 24.16 -2.40
CA ILE A 178 -3.83 25.23 -2.30
C ILE A 178 -2.45 24.65 -2.02
N ALA A 179 -1.48 24.97 -2.87
CA ALA A 179 -0.08 24.58 -2.68
C ALA A 179 0.64 25.53 -1.72
N CYS A 180 1.60 25.00 -0.97
CA CYS A 180 2.48 25.81 -0.15
C CYS A 180 3.37 26.70 -1.02
N SER A 181 3.62 27.93 -0.58
CA SER A 181 4.51 28.87 -1.26
C SER A 181 6.01 28.49 -1.23
N SER A 182 6.41 27.51 -0.41
CA SER A 182 7.82 27.17 -0.19
C SER A 182 8.17 25.67 -0.26
N CYS A 183 7.18 24.81 -0.52
CA CYS A 183 7.41 23.38 -0.74
C CYS A 183 6.38 22.80 -1.73
N SER A 184 6.35 21.48 -1.93
CA SER A 184 5.42 20.80 -2.84
C SER A 184 4.16 20.27 -2.15
N GLU A 185 3.94 20.58 -0.87
CA GLU A 185 2.75 20.16 -0.13
C GLU A 185 1.54 21.00 -0.55
N ALA A 186 0.37 20.37 -0.59
CA ALA A 186 -0.91 21.03 -0.84
C ALA A 186 -1.92 20.66 0.24
N VAL A 187 -2.85 21.56 0.53
CA VAL A 187 -3.97 21.33 1.45
C VAL A 187 -5.29 21.58 0.75
N TRP A 188 -6.33 20.89 1.20
CA TRP A 188 -7.69 21.15 0.77
C TRP A 188 -8.37 22.08 1.78
N VAL A 189 -8.85 23.24 1.33
CA VAL A 189 -9.56 24.19 2.18
C VAL A 189 -11.05 23.84 2.21
N GLY A 190 -11.57 23.52 3.39
CA GLY A 190 -12.99 23.30 3.64
C GLY A 190 -13.67 24.58 4.11
N TYR A 191 -14.77 24.96 3.47
CA TYR A 191 -15.65 26.05 3.91
C TYR A 191 -17.10 25.66 3.65
N GLU A 192 -18.00 26.17 4.48
CA GLU A 192 -19.44 26.02 4.28
C GLU A 192 -19.94 27.17 3.40
N LEU A 193 -20.66 26.84 2.32
CA LEU A 193 -21.37 27.84 1.51
C LEU A 193 -22.69 28.15 2.22
N VAL A 194 -22.82 29.36 2.77
CA VAL A 194 -24.12 29.85 3.23
C VAL A 194 -24.89 30.31 1.99
N GLU A 195 -25.90 29.55 1.59
CA GLU A 195 -26.84 29.98 0.56
C GLU A 195 -27.61 31.21 1.06
N SER A 196 -27.40 32.35 0.41
CA SER A 196 -28.10 33.62 0.68
C SER A 196 -29.46 33.68 -0.01
#